data_AF-A0A2E4IFF8-F1
#
_entry.id   AF-A0A2E4IFF8-F1
#
_cell.length_a   1.000
_cell.length_b   1.000
_cell.length_c   1.000
_cell.angle_alpha   90.00
_cell.angle_beta   90.00
_cell.angle_gamma   90.00
#
_symmetry.space_group_name_H-M   'P 1'
#
loop_
_entity.id
_entity.type
_entity.pdbx_description
1 polymer ?
#
loop_
_entity_poly.entity_id
_entity_poly.type
_entity_poly.pdbx_seq_one_letter_code
_entity_poly.pdbx_strand_id
1 'polypeptide(L)'
;MENLDSWLIIILFSISILLSLYFYRDYIFQIAETTAPTSLALDSDDHPHYATPLSQVKKHSKDEVFHVAGHRVPYNKAEKVCSQYNSKLANYDQLIHAYQHGAEWCNYGWSQDQLALYPTQKGTWESIQNAENEKDRNMCGHYGINGGKFDRKMKFGVNCYGERPPAPESGFVHPDLPKPKEVKIVKKRDRPIDDLVVVPYNRVRWQRDMYPVS
;
A
#
# COMPACT_ATOMS: atom_id res chain seq x y z
N MET A 1 -16.25 78.03 34.68
CA MET A 1 -17.10 76.87 35.03
C MET A 1 -17.67 76.15 33.81
N GLU A 2 -17.72 76.75 32.61
CA GLU A 2 -18.34 76.13 31.41
C GLU A 2 -17.51 75.01 30.73
N ASN A 3 -16.22 74.87 31.03
CA ASN A 3 -15.37 73.83 30.43
C ASN A 3 -15.39 72.48 31.17
N LEU A 4 -15.72 72.46 32.47
CA LEU A 4 -15.67 71.22 33.27
C LEU A 4 -16.79 70.26 32.87
N ASP A 5 -17.98 70.79 32.58
CA ASP A 5 -19.13 70.03 32.12
C ASP A 5 -18.89 69.44 30.71
N SER A 6 -18.20 70.19 29.85
CA SER A 6 -17.83 69.71 28.51
C SER A 6 -16.85 68.51 28.57
N TRP A 7 -15.87 68.52 29.47
CA TRP A 7 -14.96 67.39 29.67
C TRP A 7 -15.66 66.16 30.26
N LEU A 8 -16.59 66.36 31.20
CA LEU A 8 -17.39 65.26 31.76
C LEU A 8 -18.23 64.58 30.67
N ILE A 9 -18.83 65.35 29.77
CA ILE A 9 -19.57 64.82 28.62
C ILE A 9 -18.65 63.99 27.72
N ILE A 10 -17.47 64.50 27.36
CA ILE A 10 -16.49 63.78 26.52
C ILE A 10 -16.05 62.46 27.19
N ILE A 11 -15.82 62.47 28.51
CA ILE A 11 -15.44 61.27 29.27
C ILE A 11 -16.57 60.24 29.25
N LEU A 12 -17.82 60.66 29.49
CA LEU A 12 -18.97 59.74 29.45
C LEU A 12 -19.19 59.15 28.04
N PHE A 13 -19.03 59.95 26.99
CA PHE A 13 -19.09 59.46 25.61
C PHE A 13 -17.98 58.45 25.30
N SER A 14 -16.74 58.73 25.73
CA SER A 14 -15.62 57.80 25.50
C SER A 14 -15.79 56.48 26.26
N ILE A 15 -16.28 56.51 27.50
CA ILE A 15 -16.63 55.30 28.26
C ILE A 15 -17.75 54.52 27.56
N SER A 16 -18.81 55.19 27.09
CA SER A 16 -19.92 54.54 26.37
C SER A 16 -19.44 53.85 25.08
N ILE A 17 -18.51 54.46 24.34
CA ILE A 17 -17.92 53.88 23.13
C ILE A 17 -17.09 52.65 23.49
N LEU A 18 -16.24 52.73 24.52
CA LEU A 18 -15.41 51.61 24.97
C LEU A 18 -16.26 50.42 25.44
N LEU A 19 -17.34 50.67 26.18
CA LEU A 19 -18.28 49.63 26.59
C LEU A 19 -18.97 49.00 25.38
N SER A 20 -19.41 49.81 24.41
CA SER A 20 -20.03 49.30 23.18
C SER A 20 -19.08 48.42 22.38
N LEU A 21 -17.80 48.80 22.27
CA LEU A 21 -16.78 47.99 21.60
C LEU A 21 -16.49 46.69 22.35
N TYR A 22 -16.47 46.72 23.69
CA TYR A 22 -16.30 45.53 24.51
C TYR A 22 -17.46 44.54 24.31
N PHE A 23 -18.72 45.02 24.41
CA PHE A 23 -19.89 44.17 24.18
C PHE A 23 -19.97 43.67 22.73
N TYR A 24 -19.58 44.48 21.75
CA TYR A 24 -19.53 44.06 20.35
C TYR A 24 -18.49 42.96 20.14
N ARG A 25 -17.30 43.07 20.75
CA ARG A 25 -16.28 42.03 20.68
C ARG A 25 -16.78 40.70 21.26
N ASP A 26 -17.41 40.73 22.43
CA ASP A 26 -17.92 39.52 23.08
C ASP A 26 -19.08 38.90 22.25
N TYR A 27 -19.94 39.74 21.66
CA TYR A 27 -20.96 39.29 20.70
C TYR A 27 -20.34 38.60 19.47
N ILE A 28 -19.27 39.17 18.89
CA ILE A 28 -18.55 38.57 17.76
C ILE A 28 -17.87 37.25 18.15
N PHE A 29 -17.33 37.14 19.37
CA PHE A 29 -16.72 35.90 19.85
C PHE A 29 -17.78 34.78 20.01
N GLN A 30 -18.96 35.11 20.55
CA GLN A 30 -20.07 34.17 20.69
C GLN A 30 -20.54 33.63 19.33
N ILE A 31 -20.69 34.50 18.32
CA ILE A 31 -21.07 34.03 16.98
C ILE A 31 -19.98 33.17 16.33
N ALA A 32 -18.69 33.47 16.57
CA ALA A 32 -17.58 32.68 16.05
C ALA A 32 -17.57 31.26 16.64
N GLU A 33 -17.92 31.10 17.92
CA GLU A 33 -18.00 29.80 18.58
C GLU A 33 -19.23 28.98 18.10
N THR A 34 -20.35 29.64 17.78
CA THR A 34 -21.54 28.96 17.20
C THR A 34 -21.42 28.65 15.71
N THR A 35 -20.55 29.35 14.98
CA THR A 35 -20.32 29.14 13.54
C THR A 35 -19.04 28.36 13.25
N ALA A 36 -18.23 28.08 14.28
CA ALA A 36 -17.16 27.11 14.20
C ALA A 36 -17.76 25.77 13.75
N PRO A 37 -17.38 25.25 12.57
CA PRO A 37 -17.97 24.03 12.07
C PRO A 37 -17.71 22.92 13.07
N THR A 38 -18.80 22.36 13.60
CA THR A 38 -18.81 21.03 14.20
C THR A 38 -18.04 20.12 13.26
N SER A 39 -16.99 19.49 13.79
CA SER A 39 -16.15 18.51 13.10
C SER A 39 -16.94 17.77 12.04
N LEU A 40 -16.43 17.76 10.81
CA LEU A 40 -16.88 16.86 9.75
C LEU A 40 -17.14 15.50 10.37
N ALA A 41 -18.41 15.15 10.53
CA ALA A 41 -18.82 13.77 10.63
C ALA A 41 -18.49 13.20 9.25
N LEU A 42 -17.26 12.71 9.11
CA LEU A 42 -16.96 11.66 8.16
C LEU A 42 -17.94 10.56 8.49
N ASP A 43 -18.92 10.37 7.61
CA ASP A 43 -19.72 9.17 7.53
C ASP A 43 -18.75 8.03 7.21
N SER A 44 -18.09 7.54 8.25
CA SER A 44 -17.31 6.34 8.21
C SER A 44 -18.32 5.20 8.31
N ASP A 45 -18.64 4.62 7.16
CA ASP A 45 -18.81 3.17 7.07
C ASP A 45 -17.49 2.53 7.56
N ASP A 46 -17.26 2.61 8.86
CA ASP A 46 -16.13 2.05 9.57
C ASP A 46 -16.45 0.56 9.71
N HIS A 47 -16.14 -0.21 8.67
CA HIS A 47 -15.69 -1.56 8.92
C HIS A 47 -14.29 -1.42 9.54
N PRO A 48 -14.13 -1.63 10.85
CA PRO A 48 -12.81 -1.53 11.44
C PRO A 48 -12.00 -2.72 10.90
N HIS A 49 -11.22 -2.46 9.86
CA HIS A 49 -10.05 -3.27 9.55
C HIS A 49 -9.05 -3.00 10.67
N TYR A 50 -9.26 -3.63 11.83
CA TYR A 50 -8.28 -3.67 12.89
C TYR A 50 -7.05 -4.40 12.33
N ALA A 51 -6.11 -3.64 11.78
CA ALA A 51 -4.79 -4.13 11.42
C ALA A 51 -4.24 -4.84 12.67
N THR A 52 -4.01 -6.14 12.56
CA THR A 52 -3.41 -6.90 13.66
C THR A 52 -2.01 -6.33 13.91
N PRO A 53 -1.68 -5.86 15.12
CA PRO A 53 -0.35 -5.34 15.43
C PRO A 53 0.72 -6.34 15.00
N LEU A 54 1.78 -5.89 14.32
CA LEU A 54 2.87 -6.75 13.80
C LEU A 54 3.48 -7.68 14.87
N SER A 55 3.43 -7.27 16.14
CA SER A 55 3.85 -8.07 17.30
C SER A 55 2.99 -9.32 17.57
N GLN A 56 1.77 -9.37 17.02
CA GLN A 56 0.82 -10.47 17.17
C GLN A 56 0.86 -11.45 15.98
N VAL A 57 1.53 -11.10 14.87
CA VAL A 57 1.82 -12.08 13.80
C VAL A 57 2.81 -13.08 14.36
N LYS A 58 2.40 -14.34 14.52
CA LYS A 58 3.24 -15.41 15.07
C LYS A 58 4.59 -15.44 14.33
N LYS A 59 5.67 -15.09 15.05
CA LYS A 59 7.07 -15.11 14.61
C LYS A 59 7.54 -16.44 14.00
N HIS A 60 6.75 -17.51 14.14
CA HIS A 60 7.02 -18.86 13.66
C HIS A 60 5.88 -19.45 12.81
N SER A 61 4.96 -18.62 12.29
CA SER A 61 3.98 -19.14 11.33
C SER A 61 4.70 -19.56 10.06
N LYS A 62 4.50 -20.81 9.66
CA LYS A 62 4.90 -21.33 8.35
C LYS A 62 4.14 -20.66 7.20
N ASP A 63 3.00 -20.04 7.51
CA ASP A 63 2.18 -19.39 6.50
C ASP A 63 2.84 -18.08 6.05
N GLU A 64 2.94 -17.94 4.73
CA GLU A 64 3.45 -16.74 4.09
C GLU A 64 2.68 -16.45 2.81
N VAL A 65 2.87 -15.25 2.26
CA VAL A 65 2.34 -14.94 0.94
C VAL A 65 3.29 -15.49 -0.13
N PHE A 66 2.72 -16.19 -1.10
CA PHE A 66 3.44 -16.62 -2.30
C PHE A 66 2.65 -16.28 -3.57
N HIS A 67 3.37 -16.02 -4.65
CA HIS A 67 2.78 -15.60 -5.93
C HIS A 67 2.80 -16.72 -6.96
N VAL A 68 1.65 -16.95 -7.60
CA VAL A 68 1.46 -17.94 -8.66
C VAL A 68 1.31 -17.19 -10.00
N ALA A 69 2.33 -17.27 -10.85
CA ALA A 69 2.43 -16.47 -12.10
C ALA A 69 1.95 -17.21 -13.36
N GLY A 70 1.95 -18.55 -13.35
CA GLY A 70 1.78 -19.39 -14.55
C GLY A 70 0.40 -19.30 -15.21
N HIS A 71 -0.70 -19.37 -14.44
CA HIS A 71 -2.06 -19.25 -15.00
C HIS A 71 -2.67 -17.90 -14.64
N ARG A 72 -2.70 -16.98 -15.61
CA ARG A 72 -3.44 -15.72 -15.43
C ARG A 72 -4.93 -15.96 -15.52
N VAL A 73 -5.67 -15.69 -14.46
CA VAL A 73 -7.10 -16.01 -14.33
C VAL A 73 -7.93 -14.77 -14.01
N PRO A 74 -9.24 -14.74 -14.33
CA PRO A 74 -10.15 -13.74 -13.80
C PRO A 74 -10.37 -13.90 -12.29
N TYR A 75 -10.82 -12.84 -11.61
CA TYR A 75 -10.92 -12.81 -10.14
C TYR A 75 -11.77 -13.96 -9.57
N ASN A 76 -12.87 -14.32 -10.25
CA ASN A 76 -13.76 -15.41 -9.81
C ASN A 76 -13.12 -16.82 -9.86
N LYS A 77 -11.91 -16.95 -10.40
CA LYS A 77 -11.13 -18.20 -10.42
C LYS A 77 -9.92 -18.14 -9.48
N ALA A 78 -9.59 -16.97 -8.93
CA ALA A 78 -8.39 -16.77 -8.13
C ALA A 78 -8.38 -17.63 -6.86
N GLU A 79 -9.50 -17.73 -6.14
CA GLU A 79 -9.61 -18.60 -4.95
C GLU A 79 -9.33 -20.07 -5.27
N LYS A 80 -9.79 -20.56 -6.44
CA LYS A 80 -9.56 -21.93 -6.89
C LYS A 80 -8.08 -22.21 -7.20
N VAL A 81 -7.30 -21.18 -7.55
CA VAL A 81 -5.85 -21.33 -7.74
C VAL A 81 -5.19 -21.58 -6.39
N CYS A 82 -5.50 -20.77 -5.37
CA CYS A 82 -4.91 -20.94 -4.05
C CYS A 82 -5.34 -22.25 -3.36
N SER A 83 -6.58 -22.70 -3.58
CA SER A 83 -7.07 -23.95 -2.99
C SER A 83 -6.29 -25.18 -3.45
N GLN A 84 -5.66 -25.15 -4.63
CA GLN A 84 -4.79 -26.24 -5.11
C GLN A 84 -3.51 -26.40 -4.26
N TYR A 85 -3.16 -25.37 -3.51
CA TYR A 85 -2.04 -25.33 -2.58
C TYR A 85 -2.49 -25.35 -1.12
N ASN A 86 -3.71 -25.82 -0.83
CA ASN A 86 -4.32 -25.75 0.52
C ASN A 86 -4.24 -24.35 1.15
N SER A 87 -4.29 -23.32 0.30
CA SER A 87 -4.09 -21.92 0.64
C SER A 87 -5.31 -21.09 0.26
N LYS A 88 -5.38 -19.85 0.75
CA LYS A 88 -6.45 -18.89 0.44
C LYS A 88 -5.90 -17.69 -0.30
N LEU A 89 -6.75 -16.84 -0.88
CA LEU A 89 -6.29 -15.54 -1.36
C LEU A 89 -5.67 -14.74 -0.21
N ALA A 90 -4.51 -14.13 -0.47
CA ALA A 90 -3.87 -13.24 0.49
C ALA A 90 -4.66 -11.93 0.62
N ASN A 91 -4.86 -11.44 1.86
CA ASN A 91 -5.33 -10.07 2.09
C ASN A 91 -4.19 -9.05 1.96
N TYR A 92 -4.60 -7.78 2.01
CA TYR A 92 -3.70 -6.64 1.94
C TYR A 92 -2.68 -6.62 3.09
N ASP A 93 -3.10 -6.90 4.33
CA ASP A 93 -2.20 -6.88 5.50
C ASP A 93 -1.12 -7.97 5.43
N GLN A 94 -1.48 -9.17 4.97
CA GLN A 94 -0.54 -10.27 4.72
C GLN A 94 0.47 -9.90 3.63
N LEU A 95 0.03 -9.18 2.59
CA LEU A 95 0.91 -8.66 1.55
C LEU A 95 1.85 -7.58 2.06
N ILE A 96 1.37 -6.63 2.88
CA ILE A 96 2.22 -5.65 3.55
C ILE A 96 3.26 -6.37 4.42
N HIS A 97 2.82 -7.34 5.22
CA HIS A 97 3.72 -8.12 6.06
C HIS A 97 4.80 -8.82 5.22
N ALA A 98 4.42 -9.44 4.10
CA ALA A 98 5.38 -10.07 3.19
C ALA A 98 6.36 -9.04 2.61
N TYR A 99 5.90 -7.88 2.16
CA TYR A 99 6.75 -6.79 1.68
C TYR A 99 7.74 -6.32 2.74
N GLN A 100 7.29 -6.09 3.98
CA GLN A 100 8.14 -5.68 5.09
C GLN A 100 9.25 -6.69 5.42
N HIS A 101 9.04 -7.96 5.07
CA HIS A 101 10.02 -9.04 5.24
C HIS A 101 10.82 -9.35 3.97
N GLY A 102 10.72 -8.48 2.97
CA GLY A 102 11.56 -8.50 1.78
C GLY A 102 10.97 -9.22 0.58
N ALA A 103 9.66 -9.48 0.54
CA ALA A 103 9.00 -10.04 -0.63
C ALA A 103 9.06 -9.08 -1.83
N GLU A 104 9.32 -9.61 -3.02
CA GLU A 104 9.21 -8.89 -4.29
C GLU A 104 9.07 -9.87 -5.45
N TRP A 105 8.05 -9.71 -6.29
CA TRP A 105 7.88 -10.51 -7.51
C TRP A 105 7.52 -9.68 -8.75
N CYS A 106 7.27 -8.37 -8.59
CA CYS A 106 7.14 -7.44 -9.72
C CYS A 106 6.08 -7.86 -10.77
N ASN A 107 4.97 -8.45 -10.32
CA ASN A 107 3.92 -8.94 -11.21
C ASN A 107 2.57 -9.00 -10.51
N TYR A 108 1.53 -8.46 -11.16
CA TYR A 108 0.17 -8.41 -10.61
C TYR A 108 -0.35 -9.81 -10.27
N GLY A 109 -0.84 -9.96 -9.04
CA GLY A 109 -1.58 -11.12 -8.59
C GLY A 109 -2.89 -10.74 -7.92
N TRP A 110 -3.96 -11.47 -8.21
CA TRP A 110 -5.22 -11.34 -7.48
C TRP A 110 -5.03 -11.66 -5.99
N SER A 111 -5.62 -10.83 -5.16
CA SER A 111 -5.67 -10.85 -3.71
C SER A 111 -7.13 -10.69 -3.26
N GLN A 112 -7.40 -10.81 -1.96
CA GLN A 112 -8.75 -10.56 -1.43
C GLN A 112 -9.26 -9.17 -1.83
N ASP A 113 -10.59 -8.99 -1.77
CA ASP A 113 -11.28 -7.74 -2.08
C ASP A 113 -11.10 -7.22 -3.51
N GLN A 114 -10.89 -8.14 -4.47
CA GLN A 114 -10.73 -7.83 -5.90
C GLN A 114 -9.53 -6.93 -6.17
N LEU A 115 -8.51 -7.02 -5.33
CA LEU A 115 -7.27 -6.28 -5.51
C LEU A 115 -6.31 -7.12 -6.38
N ALA A 116 -5.66 -6.49 -7.34
CA ALA A 116 -4.50 -7.08 -8.00
C ALA A 116 -3.25 -6.32 -7.55
N LEU A 117 -2.41 -7.00 -6.79
CA LEU A 117 -1.32 -6.36 -6.04
C LEU A 117 0.01 -7.07 -6.27
N TYR A 118 1.10 -6.32 -6.09
CA TYR A 118 2.43 -6.90 -6.01
C TYR A 118 3.40 -6.02 -5.21
N PRO A 119 4.32 -6.62 -4.44
CA PRO A 119 5.36 -5.92 -3.72
C PRO A 119 6.61 -5.69 -4.59
N THR A 120 7.26 -4.54 -4.37
CA THR A 120 8.54 -4.18 -4.99
C THR A 120 9.45 -3.55 -3.92
N GLN A 121 10.64 -4.11 -3.69
CA GLN A 121 11.60 -3.58 -2.72
C GLN A 121 12.27 -2.30 -3.21
N LYS A 122 12.60 -1.39 -2.28
CA LYS A 122 13.27 -0.12 -2.57
C LYS A 122 14.57 -0.31 -3.35
N GLY A 123 15.45 -1.22 -2.90
CA GLY A 123 16.72 -1.48 -3.58
C GLY A 123 16.54 -1.95 -5.04
N THR A 124 15.53 -2.78 -5.30
CA THR A 124 15.17 -3.18 -6.66
C THR A 124 14.71 -2.00 -7.50
N TRP A 125 13.81 -1.17 -6.97
CA TRP A 125 13.35 0.03 -7.66
C TRP A 125 14.50 0.99 -7.98
N GLU A 126 15.38 1.28 -7.03
CA GLU A 126 16.56 2.14 -7.22
C GLU A 126 17.51 1.58 -8.29
N SER A 127 17.73 0.26 -8.29
CA SER A 127 18.66 -0.40 -9.22
C SER A 127 18.27 -0.26 -10.70
N ILE A 128 16.98 -0.07 -11.00
CA ILE A 128 16.47 0.03 -12.37
C ILE A 128 16.27 1.46 -12.85
N GLN A 129 16.43 2.47 -11.98
CA GLN A 129 16.20 3.87 -12.36
C GLN A 129 17.22 4.40 -13.38
N ASN A 130 18.40 3.79 -13.49
CA ASN A 130 19.40 4.14 -14.50
C ASN A 130 19.18 3.44 -15.86
N ALA A 131 18.08 2.69 -16.03
CA ALA A 131 17.77 2.05 -17.31
C ALA A 131 17.51 3.08 -18.41
N GLU A 132 17.90 2.74 -19.64
CA GLU A 132 17.91 3.69 -20.77
C GLU A 132 16.52 4.21 -21.12
N ASN A 133 15.54 3.31 -21.16
CA ASN A 133 14.17 3.66 -21.53
C ASN A 133 13.25 3.70 -20.30
N GLU A 134 12.20 4.51 -20.42
CA GLU A 134 11.22 4.73 -19.35
C GLU A 134 10.46 3.47 -18.95
N LYS A 135 10.19 2.59 -19.92
CA LYS A 135 9.49 1.33 -19.67
C LYS A 135 10.29 0.45 -18.70
N ASP A 136 11.60 0.36 -18.87
CA ASP A 136 12.49 -0.44 -18.02
C ASP A 136 12.61 0.16 -16.61
N ARG A 137 12.68 1.50 -16.50
CA ARG A 137 12.67 2.19 -15.19
C ARG A 137 11.41 1.94 -14.38
N ASN A 138 10.29 1.70 -15.07
CA ASN A 138 8.97 1.52 -14.47
C ASN A 138 8.47 0.06 -14.48
N MET A 139 9.29 -0.91 -14.92
CA MET A 139 8.78 -2.27 -15.14
C MET A 139 8.30 -2.97 -13.88
N CYS A 140 8.75 -2.53 -12.71
CA CYS A 140 8.31 -3.01 -11.39
C CYS A 140 7.47 -2.00 -10.62
N GLY A 141 6.88 -1.01 -11.29
CA GLY A 141 6.18 0.10 -10.63
C GLY A 141 7.12 0.85 -9.69
N HIS A 142 6.57 1.32 -8.57
CA HIS A 142 7.33 2.00 -7.52
C HIS A 142 7.67 1.03 -6.38
N TYR A 143 8.55 1.40 -5.45
CA TYR A 143 8.72 0.59 -4.24
C TYR A 143 7.47 0.63 -3.36
N GLY A 144 7.18 -0.46 -2.64
CA GLY A 144 5.97 -0.65 -1.84
C GLY A 144 5.02 -1.71 -2.41
N ILE A 145 3.75 -1.66 -1.99
CA ILE A 145 2.67 -2.46 -2.57
C ILE A 145 2.07 -1.67 -3.73
N ASN A 146 2.17 -2.23 -4.94
CA ASN A 146 1.65 -1.65 -6.16
C ASN A 146 0.32 -2.30 -6.55
N GLY A 147 -0.49 -1.56 -7.29
CA GLY A 147 -1.76 -2.02 -7.84
C GLY A 147 -2.97 -1.45 -7.10
N GLY A 148 -4.07 -2.19 -7.13
CA GLY A 148 -5.36 -1.71 -6.61
C GLY A 148 -6.52 -2.57 -7.09
N LYS A 149 -7.72 -2.00 -7.13
CA LYS A 149 -8.92 -2.69 -7.60
C LYS A 149 -9.01 -2.64 -9.13
N PHE A 150 -9.24 -3.78 -9.76
CA PHE A 150 -9.33 -3.91 -11.23
C PHE A 150 -10.63 -4.59 -11.65
N ASP A 151 -11.02 -4.46 -12.92
CA ASP A 151 -12.16 -5.21 -13.47
C ASP A 151 -11.97 -6.72 -13.26
N ARG A 152 -13.00 -7.41 -12.75
CA ARG A 152 -12.99 -8.85 -12.43
C ARG A 152 -12.66 -9.74 -13.63
N LYS A 153 -12.86 -9.25 -14.86
CA LYS A 153 -12.59 -9.94 -16.13
C LYS A 153 -11.11 -9.88 -16.52
N MET A 154 -10.34 -8.95 -15.96
CA MET A 154 -8.88 -8.91 -16.19
C MET A 154 -8.23 -10.19 -15.70
N LYS A 155 -7.10 -10.55 -16.31
CA LYS A 155 -6.39 -11.79 -16.00
C LYS A 155 -5.03 -11.48 -15.40
N PHE A 156 -4.84 -11.87 -14.15
CA PHE A 156 -3.58 -11.71 -13.40
C PHE A 156 -3.14 -13.04 -12.82
N GLY A 157 -1.90 -13.11 -12.32
CA GLY A 157 -1.49 -14.21 -11.43
C GLY A 157 -2.31 -14.20 -10.15
N VAL A 158 -1.90 -14.95 -9.14
CA VAL A 158 -2.63 -15.03 -7.87
C VAL A 158 -1.66 -14.95 -6.69
N ASN A 159 -1.98 -14.12 -5.71
CA ASN A 159 -1.26 -14.06 -4.43
C ASN A 159 -2.01 -14.93 -3.43
N CYS A 160 -1.38 -16.00 -2.98
CA CYS A 160 -1.94 -16.95 -2.04
C CYS A 160 -1.27 -16.82 -0.67
N TYR A 161 -2.01 -17.18 0.38
CA TYR A 161 -1.55 -17.22 1.76
C TYR A 161 -1.78 -18.61 2.37
N GLY A 162 -0.71 -19.20 2.88
CA GLY A 162 -0.68 -20.54 3.47
C GLY A 162 0.74 -21.10 3.51
N GLU A 163 0.89 -22.41 3.73
CA GLU A 163 2.19 -23.07 3.67
C GLU A 163 2.72 -23.06 2.23
N ARG A 164 3.88 -22.41 2.05
CA ARG A 164 4.47 -22.26 0.73
C ARG A 164 4.93 -23.60 0.17
N PRO A 165 4.72 -23.87 -1.14
CA PRO A 165 5.28 -25.06 -1.78
C PRO A 165 6.81 -25.14 -1.64
N PRO A 166 7.38 -26.35 -1.53
CA PRO A 166 8.83 -26.54 -1.40
C PRO A 166 9.57 -25.99 -2.62
N ALA A 167 10.84 -25.62 -2.41
CA ALA A 167 11.69 -25.15 -3.50
C ALA A 167 11.90 -26.24 -4.55
N PRO A 168 11.95 -25.90 -5.85
CA PRO A 168 12.32 -26.85 -6.88
C PRO A 168 13.78 -27.33 -6.69
N GLU A 169 14.02 -28.63 -6.90
CA GLU A 169 15.36 -29.23 -6.75
C GLU A 169 16.40 -28.63 -7.70
N SER A 170 15.97 -28.16 -8.87
CA SER A 170 16.82 -27.51 -9.88
C SER A 170 17.27 -26.08 -9.50
N GLY A 171 16.89 -25.60 -8.32
CA GLY A 171 16.97 -24.17 -7.97
C GLY A 171 15.88 -23.35 -8.64
N PHE A 172 15.80 -22.07 -8.28
CA PHE A 172 14.75 -21.16 -8.76
C PHE A 172 15.31 -20.00 -9.57
N VAL A 173 14.48 -19.45 -10.46
CA VAL A 173 14.82 -18.28 -11.28
C VAL A 173 13.79 -17.19 -10.99
N HIS A 174 14.27 -16.05 -10.51
CA HIS A 174 13.45 -14.85 -10.40
C HIS A 174 13.41 -14.11 -11.75
N PRO A 175 12.29 -13.46 -12.13
CA PRO A 175 12.26 -12.58 -13.30
C PRO A 175 13.43 -11.58 -13.33
N ASP A 176 14.10 -11.51 -14.48
CA ASP A 176 15.24 -10.63 -14.72
C ASP A 176 14.84 -9.15 -14.60
N LEU A 177 15.72 -8.35 -13.99
CA LEU A 177 15.66 -6.89 -14.08
C LEU A 177 16.33 -6.41 -15.38
N PRO A 178 16.00 -5.18 -15.83
CA PRO A 178 16.81 -4.50 -16.83
C PRO A 178 18.22 -4.37 -16.23
N LYS A 179 19.19 -4.98 -16.88
CA LYS A 179 20.59 -4.79 -16.51
C LYS A 179 21.07 -3.48 -17.12
N PRO A 180 21.84 -2.65 -16.41
CA PRO A 180 22.71 -1.68 -17.06
C PRO A 180 23.59 -2.42 -18.07
N LYS A 181 23.78 -1.86 -19.27
CA LYS A 181 24.36 -2.56 -20.42
C LYS A 181 25.67 -3.31 -20.09
N GLU A 182 25.62 -4.64 -20.17
CA GLU A 182 26.45 -5.38 -21.12
C GLU A 182 25.51 -6.07 -22.10
N VAL A 183 25.63 -5.70 -23.38
CA VAL A 183 24.78 -6.23 -24.45
C VAL A 183 25.20 -7.67 -24.74
N LYS A 184 24.43 -8.63 -24.25
CA LYS A 184 24.38 -9.98 -24.82
C LYS A 184 23.00 -10.22 -25.39
N ILE A 185 22.95 -10.44 -26.71
CA ILE A 185 21.71 -10.82 -27.42
C ILE A 185 21.37 -12.24 -27.00
N VAL A 186 20.56 -12.39 -25.96
CA VAL A 186 19.98 -13.68 -25.57
C VAL A 186 18.69 -13.86 -26.37
N LYS A 187 18.66 -14.87 -27.24
CA LYS A 187 17.41 -15.30 -27.90
C LYS A 187 16.44 -15.76 -26.81
N LYS A 188 15.32 -15.04 -26.66
CA LYS A 188 14.23 -15.38 -25.76
C LYS A 188 13.63 -16.72 -26.23
N ARG A 189 13.78 -17.78 -25.42
CA ARG A 189 13.07 -19.04 -25.66
C ARG A 189 11.63 -18.88 -25.21
N ASP A 190 10.70 -19.18 -26.10
CA ASP A 190 9.29 -19.35 -25.74
C ASP A 190 9.17 -20.59 -24.85
N ARG A 191 8.88 -20.36 -23.57
CA ARG A 191 8.52 -21.44 -22.64
C ARG A 191 7.00 -21.62 -22.70
N PRO A 192 6.48 -22.84 -22.88
CA PRO A 192 5.06 -23.11 -22.71
C PRO A 192 4.65 -22.69 -21.29
N ILE A 193 3.67 -21.81 -21.18
CA ILE A 193 3.13 -21.34 -19.91
C ILE A 193 1.82 -22.11 -19.67
N ASP A 194 1.90 -23.38 -19.29
CA ASP A 194 0.70 -24.16 -18.93
C ASP A 194 0.75 -24.78 -17.52
N ASP A 195 1.85 -24.60 -16.78
CA ASP A 195 1.96 -25.06 -15.39
C ASP A 195 1.86 -23.88 -14.41
N LEU A 196 1.18 -24.10 -13.28
CA LEU A 196 1.15 -23.12 -12.19
C LEU A 196 2.57 -22.95 -11.62
N VAL A 197 3.20 -21.82 -11.96
CA VAL A 197 4.55 -21.50 -11.47
C VAL A 197 4.47 -20.64 -10.22
N VAL A 198 4.99 -21.14 -9.10
CA VAL A 198 5.22 -20.35 -7.87
C VAL A 198 6.53 -19.56 -8.05
N VAL A 199 6.45 -18.24 -7.92
CA VAL A 199 7.60 -17.33 -8.06
C VAL A 199 8.32 -17.20 -6.72
N PRO A 200 9.66 -17.19 -6.68
CA PRO A 200 10.46 -17.02 -5.46
C PRO A 200 10.01 -15.86 -4.58
N TYR A 201 10.24 -15.96 -3.28
CA TYR A 201 9.89 -14.91 -2.33
C TYR A 201 10.52 -13.57 -2.69
N ASN A 202 11.79 -13.60 -3.09
CA ASN A 202 12.48 -12.47 -3.70
C ASN A 202 13.63 -12.95 -4.59
N ARG A 203 14.51 -12.03 -4.97
CA ARG A 203 15.61 -12.30 -5.91
C ARG A 203 16.67 -13.28 -5.41
N VAL A 204 16.72 -13.54 -4.10
CA VAL A 204 17.78 -14.33 -3.45
C VAL A 204 17.26 -15.46 -2.57
N ARG A 205 15.98 -15.45 -2.17
CA ARG A 205 15.38 -16.44 -1.29
C ARG A 205 14.13 -17.07 -1.91
N TRP A 206 13.98 -18.37 -1.69
CA TRP A 206 12.75 -19.07 -2.04
C TRP A 206 11.59 -18.72 -1.10
N GLN A 207 11.83 -18.60 0.20
CA GLN A 207 10.84 -18.38 1.26
C GLN A 207 11.34 -17.34 2.27
N ARG A 208 10.45 -16.74 3.08
CA ARG A 208 10.80 -15.67 4.04
C ARG A 208 11.98 -16.01 4.94
N ASP A 209 11.93 -17.18 5.59
CA ASP A 209 12.84 -17.53 6.69
C ASP A 209 14.04 -18.40 6.26
N MET A 210 14.26 -18.58 4.94
CA MET A 210 15.44 -19.29 4.44
C MET A 210 16.63 -18.34 4.34
N TYR A 211 17.50 -18.38 5.34
CA TYR A 211 18.88 -17.88 5.23
C TYR A 211 19.68 -18.83 4.32
N PRO A 212 20.76 -18.37 3.66
CA PRO A 212 21.63 -19.26 2.90
C PRO A 212 22.05 -20.40 3.80
N VAL A 213 21.87 -21.63 3.32
CA VAL A 213 22.35 -22.82 4.02
C VAL A 213 23.86 -22.63 4.18
N SER A 214 24.32 -22.56 5.43
CA SER A 214 25.73 -22.44 5.80
C SER A 214 26.54 -23.62 5.28
#